data_AF-A0A328UC42-F1
#
_entry.id   AF-A0A328UC42-F1
#
_cell.length_a   1.000
_cell.length_b   1.000
_cell.length_c   1.000
_cell.angle_alpha   90.00
_cell.angle_beta   90.00
_cell.angle_gamma   90.00
#
_symmetry.space_group_name_H-M   'P 1'
#
loop_
_entity.id
_entity.type
_entity.pdbx_description
1 polymer ?
#
loop_
_entity_poly.entity_id
_entity_poly.type
_entity_poly.pdbx_seq_one_letter_code
_entity_poly.pdbx_strand_id
1 'polypeptide(L)' 'MKCNQCQNEMIKDCNIKVEGDLAGIKISKKRKGLFNKVSAKTKAAVCSNCGYVAFYINEYKEFSE' A
#
# COMPACT_ATOMS: atom_id res chain seq x y z
N MET A 1 -2.73 8.76 -10.54
CA MET A 1 -1.42 8.85 -9.85
C MET A 1 -0.39 8.84 -10.94
N LYS A 2 0.42 9.89 -11.03
CA LYS A 2 1.53 9.90 -11.99
C LYS A 2 2.71 9.14 -11.41
N CYS A 3 3.42 8.41 -12.26
CA CYS A 3 4.63 7.69 -11.88
C CYS A 3 5.75 8.66 -11.50
N ASN A 4 6.31 8.52 -10.31
CA ASN A 4 7.40 9.39 -9.85
C ASN A 4 8.69 9.25 -10.71
N GLN A 5 8.83 8.16 -11.47
CA GLN A 5 10.02 7.90 -12.30
C GLN A 5 9.88 8.46 -13.73
N CYS A 6 8.70 8.33 -14.37
CA CYS A 6 8.53 8.70 -15.78
C CYS A 6 7.28 9.55 -16.07
N GLN A 7 6.55 9.98 -15.03
CA GLN A 7 5.37 10.85 -15.10
C GLN A 7 4.14 10.28 -15.86
N ASN A 8 4.20 9.05 -16.36
CA ASN A 8 3.07 8.34 -16.96
C ASN A 8 1.96 8.06 -15.92
N GLU A 9 0.70 7.99 -16.35
CA GLU A 9 -0.41 7.58 -15.47
C GLU A 9 -0.22 6.13 -15.00
N MET A 10 -0.49 5.87 -13.73
CA MET A 10 -0.35 4.55 -13.12
C MET A 10 -1.69 3.84 -13.00
N ILE A 11 -1.68 2.52 -13.22
CA ILE A 11 -2.82 1.63 -12.95
C ILE A 11 -2.90 1.46 -11.43
N LYS A 12 -4.03 1.83 -10.83
CA LYS A 12 -4.26 1.79 -9.38
C LYS A 12 -5.03 0.53 -8.96
N ASP A 13 -5.14 0.33 -7.65
CA ASP A 13 -5.94 -0.69 -6.99
C ASP A 13 -5.54 -2.13 -7.36
N CYS A 14 -4.26 -2.34 -7.65
CA CYS A 14 -3.71 -3.67 -7.85
C CYS A 14 -3.62 -4.43 -6.51
N ASN A 15 -4.01 -5.70 -6.53
CA ASN A 15 -3.85 -6.60 -5.39
C ASN A 15 -2.40 -7.09 -5.27
N ILE A 16 -1.91 -7.18 -4.04
CA ILE A 16 -0.58 -7.70 -3.72
C ILE A 16 -0.75 -9.01 -2.95
N LYS A 17 -0.05 -10.05 -3.40
CA LYS A 17 0.06 -11.34 -2.70
C LYS A 17 1.54 -11.72 -2.69
N VAL A 18 1.97 -12.37 -1.61
CA VAL A 18 3.24 -13.11 -1.64
C VAL A 18 2.94 -14.48 -2.24
N GLU A 19 3.80 -14.99 -3.12
CA GLU A 19 3.58 -16.31 -3.72
C GLU A 19 3.47 -17.38 -2.62
N GLY A 20 2.45 -18.24 -2.74
CA GLY A 20 2.13 -19.23 -1.71
C GLY A 20 1.40 -18.69 -0.47
N ASP A 21 1.19 -17.37 -0.36
CA ASP A 21 0.44 -16.76 0.74
C ASP A 21 -0.91 -16.18 0.25
N LEU A 22 -1.97 -16.50 1.00
CA LEU A 22 -3.31 -16.01 0.74
C LEU A 22 -3.59 -14.66 1.43
N ALA A 23 -2.87 -14.35 2.51
CA ALA A 23 -3.10 -13.14 3.30
C ALA A 23 -2.55 -11.88 2.63
N GLY A 24 -1.39 -12.00 1.96
CA GLY A 24 -0.72 -10.88 1.31
C GLY A 24 -0.07 -9.92 2.32
N ILE A 25 0.24 -8.70 1.89
CA ILE A 25 0.98 -7.73 2.71
C ILE A 25 0.01 -6.86 3.53
N LYS A 26 0.23 -6.80 4.85
CA LYS A 26 -0.51 -5.94 5.79
C LYS A 26 0.45 -5.05 6.56
N ILE A 27 0.16 -3.76 6.65
CA ILE A 27 0.94 -2.79 7.43
C ILE A 27 0.27 -2.53 8.77
N SER A 28 1.05 -2.30 9.84
CA SER A 28 0.52 -1.95 11.15
C SER A 28 1.42 -0.99 11.92
N LYS A 29 0.82 -0.12 12.75
CA LYS A 29 1.51 0.84 13.61
C LYS A 29 1.00 0.66 15.05
N LYS A 30 1.94 0.61 16.00
CA LYS A 30 1.62 0.66 17.43
C LYS A 30 1.28 2.11 17.80
N ARG A 31 0.19 2.35 18.51
CA ARG A 31 -0.13 3.64 19.14
C ARG A 31 0.05 3.54 20.66
N LYS A 32 0.09 4.68 21.34
CA LYS A 32 0.11 4.73 22.82
C LYS A 32 -1.19 4.14 23.39
N GLY A 33 -1.07 3.35 24.46
CA GLY A 33 -2.19 2.65 25.13
C GLY A 33 -2.20 1.13 24.89
N LEU A 34 -2.86 0.39 25.80
CA LEU A 34 -2.76 -1.07 25.90
C LEU A 34 -3.37 -1.85 24.71
N PHE A 35 -4.21 -1.21 23.87
CA PHE A 35 -4.97 -1.88 22.79
C PHE A 35 -4.97 -1.13 21.45
N ASN A 36 -4.19 -0.07 21.28
CA ASN A 36 -4.30 0.78 20.10
C ASN A 36 -3.33 0.33 18.99
N LYS A 37 -3.66 -0.74 18.27
CA LYS A 37 -2.98 -1.13 17.03
C LYS A 37 -3.84 -0.74 15.84
N VAL A 38 -3.31 0.10 14.96
CA VAL A 38 -3.90 0.34 13.64
C VAL A 38 -3.27 -0.62 12.64
N SER A 39 -4.07 -1.14 11.71
CA SER A 39 -3.56 -1.98 10.63
C SER A 39 -4.42 -1.86 9.38
N ALA A 40 -3.79 -1.89 8.20
CA ALA A 40 -4.47 -1.76 6.92
C ALA A 40 -3.89 -2.73 5.88
N LYS A 41 -4.72 -3.15 4.92
CA LYS A 41 -4.30 -4.02 3.82
C LYS A 41 -3.62 -3.16 2.75
N THR A 42 -2.43 -3.55 2.32
CA THR A 42 -1.67 -2.81 1.31
C THR A 42 -2.26 -3.03 -0.09
N LYS A 43 -2.28 -1.97 -0.90
CA LYS A 43 -2.58 -1.96 -2.33
C LYS A 43 -1.36 -1.50 -3.12
N ALA A 44 -1.35 -1.79 -4.42
CA ALA A 44 -0.31 -1.32 -5.33
C ALA A 44 -0.88 -0.45 -6.45
N ALA A 45 -0.05 0.47 -6.94
CA ALA A 45 -0.18 1.06 -8.25
C ALA A 45 1.05 0.68 -9.09
N VAL A 46 0.84 0.35 -10.37
CA VAL A 46 1.91 -0.06 -11.29
C VAL A 46 1.96 0.90 -12.47
N CYS A 47 3.16 1.37 -12.81
CA CYS A 47 3.39 2.13 -14.02
C CYS A 47 3.53 1.16 -15.20
N SER A 48 2.63 1.25 -16.17
CA SER A 48 2.67 0.44 -17.39
C SER A 48 3.80 0.82 -18.35
N ASN A 49 4.42 1.99 -18.17
CA ASN A 49 5.49 2.47 -19.03
C ASN A 49 6.89 2.04 -18.56
N CYS A 50 7.18 2.10 -17.26
CA CYS A 50 8.53 1.81 -16.74
C CYS A 50 8.59 0.74 -15.64
N GLY A 51 7.46 0.12 -15.28
CA GLY A 51 7.42 -0.96 -14.29
C GLY A 51 7.55 -0.54 -12.82
N TYR A 52 7.67 0.76 -12.52
CA TYR A 52 7.69 1.24 -11.13
C TYR A 52 6.40 0.85 -10.39
N VAL A 53 6.54 0.31 -9.19
CA VAL A 53 5.45 -0.09 -8.30
C VAL A 53 5.44 0.81 -7.07
N ALA A 54 4.28 1.39 -6.76
CA ALA A 54 4.05 2.14 -5.52
C ALA A 54 3.08 1.36 -4.63
N PHE A 55 3.45 1.16 -3.36
CA PHE A 55 2.56 0.61 -2.34
C PHE A 55 1.85 1.71 -1.56
N TYR A 56 0.56 1.53 -1.30
CA TYR A 56 -0.25 2.49 -0.55
C TYR A 56 -1.37 1.80 0.23
N ILE A 57 -1.99 2.54 1.16
CA ILE A 57 -3.17 2.12 1.90
C ILE A 57 -4.25 3.21 1.80
N ASN A 58 -5.51 2.80 1.84
CA ASN A 58 -6.63 3.74 1.81
C ASN A 58 -6.86 4.38 3.18
N GLU A 59 -6.65 3.62 4.26
CA GLU A 59 -6.87 4.00 5.65
C GLU A 59 -5.67 4.77 6.25
N TYR A 60 -4.91 5.49 5.42
CA TYR A 60 -3.65 6.15 5.84
C TYR A 60 -3.86 7.20 6.95
N LYS A 61 -5.06 7.80 7.02
CA LYS A 61 -5.42 8.75 8.10
C LYS A 61 -5.48 8.10 9.47
N GLU A 62 -5.62 6.78 9.55
CA GLU A 62 -5.51 6.07 10.82
C GLU A 62 -4.05 5.89 11.25
N PHE A 63 -3.07 6.20 10.39
CA PHE A 63 -1.65 6.12 10.73
C PHE A 63 -1.07 7.47 11.15
N SER A 64 -1.74 8.59 10.86
CA SER A 64 -1.42 9.89 11.44
C SER A 64 -1.71 9.90 12.95
N GLU A 65 -0.81 10.52 13.71
CA GLU A 65 -1.00 10.85 15.13
C GLU A 65 -1.73 12.17 15.30
#